data_AF-A0A967QU98-F1
#
_entry.id   AF-A0A967QU98-F1
#
_cell.length_a   1.000
_cell.length_b   1.000
_cell.length_c   1.000
_cell.angle_alpha   90.00
_cell.angle_beta   90.00
_cell.angle_gamma   90.00
#
_symmetry.space_group_name_H-M   'P 1'
#
loop_
_entity.id
_entity.type
_entity.pdbx_description
1 polymer ?
#
loop_
_entity_poly.entity_id
_entity_poly.type
_entity_poly.pdbx_seq_one_letter_code
_entity_poly.pdbx_strand_id
1 'polypeptide(L)'
;HRVVEFAWRLPAHQIIRRDETKWLLRQVLYRHVPRALVQRPKMGFGVPIASWLRGPLRDWAEDLLSESSLREMDLFDPVPVRNKWAEHLSGRRNWQYQLWCVLTAQAWSRRWLSGTRAKPG
;
A
#
# COMPACT_ATOMS: atom_id res chain seq x y z
N HIS A 1 24.12 14.47 -9.44
CA HIS A 1 25.30 13.59 -9.56
C HIS A 1 26.34 13.79 -8.44
N ARG A 2 26.84 15.01 -8.15
CA ARG A 2 27.86 15.27 -7.10
C ARG A 2 27.62 14.63 -5.71
N VAL A 3 26.39 14.66 -5.18
CA VAL A 3 26.06 14.07 -3.86
C VAL A 3 26.18 12.54 -3.88
N VAL A 4 25.79 11.92 -4.99
CA VAL A 4 25.85 10.45 -5.16
C VAL A 4 27.31 10.01 -5.28
N GLU A 5 28.11 10.72 -6.09
CA GLU A 5 29.54 10.45 -6.23
C GLU A 5 30.30 10.59 -4.91
N PHE A 6 29.98 11.62 -4.12
CA PHE A 6 30.54 11.77 -2.77
C PHE A 6 30.14 10.61 -1.87
N ALA A 7 28.85 10.27 -1.84
CA ALA A 7 28.33 9.18 -1.01
C ALA A 7 29.00 7.83 -1.35
N TRP A 8 29.32 7.59 -2.63
CA TRP A 8 29.99 6.37 -3.09
C TRP A 8 31.43 6.23 -2.59
N ARG A 9 32.11 7.34 -2.30
CA ARG A 9 33.50 7.36 -1.81
C ARG A 9 33.60 7.25 -0.28
N LEU A 10 32.47 7.23 0.43
CA LEU A 10 32.49 7.21 1.90
C LEU A 10 32.91 5.83 2.43
N PRO A 11 33.82 5.78 3.42
CA PRO A 11 34.10 4.57 4.16
C PRO A 11 32.84 3.96 4.79
N ALA A 12 32.74 2.62 4.81
CA ALA A 12 31.58 1.91 5.34
C ALA A 12 31.19 2.33 6.78
N HIS A 13 32.20 2.60 7.63
CA HIS A 13 31.99 3.03 9.03
C HIS A 13 31.31 4.41 9.17
N GLN A 14 31.24 5.20 8.09
CA GLN A 14 30.50 6.47 8.06
C GLN A 14 29.04 6.28 7.60
N ILE A 15 28.73 5.16 6.95
CA ILE A 15 27.38 4.79 6.54
C ILE A 15 26.68 4.01 7.67
N ILE A 16 27.40 3.06 8.29
CA ILE A 16 26.92 2.23 9.40
C ILE A 16 27.95 2.29 10.53
N ARG A 17 27.52 2.57 11.76
CA ARG A 17 28.40 2.60 12.93
C ARG A 17 27.68 2.07 14.16
N ARG A 18 28.22 1.01 14.79
CA ARG A 18 27.63 0.40 16.01
C ARG A 18 26.12 0.14 15.84
N ASP A 19 25.77 -0.57 14.77
CA ASP A 19 24.40 -0.90 14.35
C ASP A 19 23.49 0.28 13.95
N GLU A 20 23.97 1.52 14.02
CA GLU A 20 23.25 2.67 13.48
C GLU A 20 23.50 2.85 11.98
N THR A 21 22.45 2.68 11.18
CA THR A 21 22.47 3.02 9.76
C THR A 21 22.30 4.51 9.52
N LYS A 22 22.78 4.98 8.35
CA LYS A 22 22.75 6.39 7.92
C LYS A 22 23.50 7.32 8.87
N TRP A 23 24.56 6.83 9.50
CA TRP A 23 25.24 7.53 10.60
C TRP A 23 25.65 8.96 10.23
N LEU A 24 26.41 9.14 9.14
CA LEU A 24 26.87 10.47 8.71
C LEU A 24 25.71 11.42 8.38
N LEU A 25 24.66 10.91 7.72
CA LEU A 25 23.46 11.69 7.41
C LEU A 25 22.76 12.16 8.70
N ARG A 26 22.67 11.30 9.72
CA ARG A 26 22.13 11.67 11.03
C ARG A 26 22.95 12.79 11.69
N GLN A 27 24.29 12.73 11.62
CA GLN A 27 25.17 13.77 12.18
C GLN A 27 24.93 15.14 11.54
N VAL A 28 24.70 15.18 10.21
CA VAL A 28 24.35 16.42 9.51
C VAL A 28 22.96 16.90 9.97
N LEU A 29 21.96 16.02 9.99
CA LEU A 29 20.59 16.38 10.37
C LEU A 29 20.46 16.89 11.81
N TYR A 30 21.26 16.36 12.76
CA TYR A 30 21.29 16.84 14.15
C TYR A 30 21.67 18.32 14.28
N ARG A 31 22.28 18.93 13.25
CA ARG A 31 22.59 20.37 13.22
C ARG A 31 21.40 21.24 12.81
N HIS A 32 20.35 20.63 12.25
CA HIS A 32 19.24 21.35 11.62
C HIS A 32 17.88 21.04 12.24
N VAL A 33 17.70 19.86 12.85
CA VAL A 33 16.42 19.44 13.45
C VAL A 33 16.63 18.71 14.78
N PRO A 34 15.64 18.73 15.70
CA PRO A 34 15.71 17.99 16.96
C PRO A 34 16.01 16.51 16.74
N ARG A 35 16.90 15.93 17.57
CA ARG A 35 17.29 14.52 17.49
C ARG A 35 16.10 13.57 17.49
N ALA A 36 15.05 13.89 18.25
CA ALA A 36 13.82 13.12 18.35
C ALA A 36 13.11 12.93 16.98
N LEU A 37 13.25 13.87 16.03
CA LEU A 37 12.66 13.75 14.69
C LEU A 37 13.47 12.80 13.79
N VAL A 38 14.79 12.75 13.97
CA VAL A 38 15.72 11.94 13.15
C VAL A 38 15.80 10.50 13.66
N GLN A 39 15.64 10.29 14.97
CA GLN A 39 15.76 8.99 15.62
C GLN A 39 14.47 8.16 15.63
N ARG A 40 13.39 8.64 15.00
CA ARG A 40 12.15 7.86 14.87
C ARG A 40 12.42 6.55 14.11
N PRO A 41 11.72 5.45 14.47
CA PRO A 41 11.74 4.23 13.68
C PRO A 41 11.48 4.51 12.20
N LYS A 42 12.07 3.71 11.31
CA LYS A 42 11.87 3.87 9.86
C LYS A 42 10.38 3.63 9.55
N MET A 43 9.67 4.73 9.28
CA MET A 43 8.32 4.67 8.75
C MET A 43 8.44 4.57 7.22
N GLY A 44 7.94 3.47 6.67
CA GLY A 44 7.72 3.42 5.22
C GLY A 44 6.69 4.49 4.81
N PHE A 45 6.63 4.79 3.53
CA PHE A 45 5.49 5.50 2.95
C PHE A 45 4.31 4.53 2.85
N GLY A 46 3.75 4.18 4.01
CA GLY A 46 2.58 3.31 4.09
C GLY A 46 1.37 4.06 3.56
N VAL A 47 0.87 3.64 2.41
CA VAL A 47 -0.41 4.12 1.88
C VAL A 47 -1.50 3.73 2.88
N PRO A 48 -2.36 4.65 3.34
CA PRO A 48 -3.28 4.38 4.44
C PRO A 48 -4.55 3.66 3.95
N ILE A 49 -4.37 2.49 3.32
CA ILE A 49 -5.40 1.71 2.62
C ILE A 49 -6.63 1.47 3.50
N ALA A 50 -6.45 1.02 4.75
CA ALA A 50 -7.59 0.81 5.65
C ALA A 50 -8.44 2.08 5.86
N SER A 51 -7.81 3.24 6.00
CA SER A 51 -8.55 4.50 6.17
C SER A 51 -9.30 4.89 4.89
N TRP A 52 -8.70 4.64 3.73
CA TRP A 52 -9.30 4.94 2.45
C TRP A 52 -10.50 4.04 2.17
N LEU A 53 -10.34 2.73 2.37
CA LEU A 53 -11.42 1.76 2.17
C LEU A 53 -12.59 1.99 3.13
N ARG A 54 -12.35 2.48 4.35
CA ARG A 54 -13.43 2.85 5.29
C ARG A 54 -14.03 4.24 5.04
N GLY A 55 -13.39 5.06 4.21
CA GLY A 55 -13.78 6.44 3.96
C GLY A 55 -13.86 6.73 2.46
N PRO A 56 -12.93 7.52 1.90
CA PRO A 56 -13.07 8.08 0.55
C PRO A 56 -13.17 7.06 -0.59
N LEU A 57 -12.69 5.82 -0.39
CA LEU A 57 -12.77 4.74 -1.38
C LEU A 57 -13.84 3.70 -1.06
N ARG A 58 -14.69 3.94 -0.04
CA ARG A 58 -15.69 2.97 0.39
C ARG A 58 -16.67 2.61 -0.72
N ASP A 59 -17.25 3.60 -1.37
CA ASP A 59 -18.30 3.36 -2.38
C ASP A 59 -17.72 2.68 -3.63
N TRP A 60 -16.51 3.08 -4.04
CA TRP A 60 -15.76 2.41 -5.09
C TRP A 60 -15.48 0.93 -4.74
N ALA A 61 -15.09 0.66 -3.50
CA ALA A 61 -14.85 -0.70 -3.05
C ALA A 61 -16.15 -1.52 -2.94
N GLU A 62 -17.24 -0.91 -2.48
CA GLU A 62 -18.56 -1.53 -2.36
C GLU A 62 -19.09 -1.99 -3.73
N ASP A 63 -18.94 -1.16 -4.77
CA ASP A 63 -19.32 -1.48 -6.15
C ASP A 63 -18.56 -2.71 -6.67
N LEU A 64 -17.23 -2.70 -6.56
CA LEU A 64 -16.38 -3.79 -7.05
C LEU A 64 -16.47 -5.08 -6.23
N LEU A 65 -16.81 -4.97 -4.94
CA LEU A 65 -17.01 -6.10 -4.04
C LEU A 65 -18.48 -6.48 -3.90
N SER A 66 -19.36 -5.97 -4.76
CA SER A 66 -20.75 -6.41 -4.81
C SER A 66 -20.82 -7.89 -5.20
N GLU A 67 -21.85 -8.59 -4.74
CA GLU A 67 -22.01 -10.01 -5.05
C GLU A 67 -22.11 -10.24 -6.57
N SER A 68 -22.83 -9.39 -7.28
CA SER A 68 -22.92 -9.41 -8.75
C SER A 68 -21.55 -9.26 -9.41
N SER A 69 -20.77 -8.26 -9.03
CA SER A 69 -19.44 -8.04 -9.62
C SER A 69 -18.46 -9.16 -9.32
N LEU A 70 -18.53 -9.76 -8.12
CA LEU A 70 -17.68 -10.89 -7.76
C LEU A 70 -18.03 -12.14 -8.57
N ARG A 71 -19.33 -12.40 -8.78
CA ARG A 71 -19.82 -13.51 -9.61
C ARG A 71 -19.48 -13.33 -11.08
N GLU A 72 -19.55 -12.11 -11.61
CA GLU A 72 -19.20 -11.83 -13.02
C GLU A 72 -17.76 -12.19 -13.38
N MET A 73 -16.83 -12.00 -12.44
CA MET A 73 -15.41 -12.34 -12.65
C MET A 73 -15.15 -13.84 -12.52
N ASP A 74 -16.02 -14.59 -11.84
CA ASP A 74 -15.93 -16.05 -11.61
C ASP A 74 -14.57 -16.53 -11.05
N LEU A 75 -13.88 -15.67 -10.29
CA LEU A 75 -12.58 -15.96 -9.67
C LEU A 75 -12.62 -15.89 -8.14
N PHE A 76 -13.67 -15.29 -7.57
CA PHE A 76 -13.80 -15.08 -6.14
C PHE A 76 -15.15 -15.59 -5.64
N ASP A 77 -15.14 -16.36 -4.55
CA ASP A 77 -16.36 -16.67 -3.82
C ASP A 77 -16.86 -15.38 -3.12
N PRO A 78 -18.09 -14.90 -3.42
CA PRO A 78 -18.61 -13.69 -2.82
C PRO A 78 -18.72 -13.76 -1.30
N VAL A 79 -19.11 -14.91 -0.73
CA VAL A 79 -19.43 -15.03 0.70
C VAL A 79 -18.25 -14.65 1.61
N PRO A 80 -17.06 -15.27 1.50
CA PRO A 80 -15.92 -14.92 2.34
C PRO A 80 -15.39 -13.51 2.07
N VAL A 81 -15.51 -13.00 0.84
CA VAL A 81 -15.09 -11.63 0.49
C VAL A 81 -16.00 -10.60 1.16
N ARG A 82 -17.32 -10.77 1.07
CA ARG A 82 -18.33 -9.91 1.72
C ARG A 82 -18.19 -9.93 3.24
N ASN A 83 -17.94 -11.10 3.83
CA ASN A 83 -17.73 -11.21 5.28
C ASN A 83 -16.47 -10.42 5.72
N LYS A 84 -15.35 -10.57 5.00
CA LYS A 84 -14.13 -9.79 5.28
C LYS A 84 -14.34 -8.29 5.07
N TRP A 85 -15.14 -7.91 4.07
CA TRP A 85 -15.49 -6.52 3.83
C TRP A 85 -16.26 -5.92 5.01
N ALA A 86 -17.30 -6.61 5.50
CA ALA A 86 -18.07 -6.18 6.66
C ALA A 86 -17.21 -6.07 7.94
N GLU A 87 -16.37 -7.07 8.22
CA GLU A 87 -15.44 -7.03 9.36
C GLU A 87 -14.42 -5.89 9.25
N HIS A 88 -13.99 -5.56 8.02
CA HIS A 88 -13.08 -4.44 7.76
C HIS A 88 -13.76 -3.11 8.03
N LEU A 89 -14.97 -2.90 7.50
CA LEU A 89 -15.75 -1.69 7.69
C LEU A 89 -16.10 -1.45 9.17
N SER A 90 -16.46 -2.52 9.90
CA SER A 90 -16.81 -2.41 11.32
C SER A 90 -15.59 -2.19 12.23
N GLY A 91 -14.37 -2.26 11.68
CA GLY A 91 -13.13 -2.20 12.47
C GLY A 91 -12.84 -3.46 13.29
N ARG A 92 -13.66 -4.51 13.19
CA ARG A 92 -13.48 -5.77 13.96
C ARG A 92 -12.17 -6.45 13.59
N ARG A 93 -11.82 -6.44 12.30
CA ARG A 93 -10.54 -6.94 11.77
C ARG A 93 -10.02 -6.04 10.67
N ASN A 94 -8.70 -5.95 10.51
CA ASN A 94 -8.12 -5.20 9.40
C ASN A 94 -7.72 -6.13 8.24
N TRP A 95 -8.61 -6.23 7.24
CA TRP A 95 -8.39 -6.99 6.00
C TRP A 95 -7.83 -6.18 4.83
N GLN A 96 -7.20 -5.02 5.08
CA GLN A 96 -6.83 -4.08 4.00
C GLN A 96 -6.02 -4.71 2.87
N TYR A 97 -5.10 -5.62 3.16
CA TYR A 97 -4.22 -6.19 2.14
C TYR A 97 -4.96 -7.20 1.26
N GLN A 98 -5.75 -8.09 1.85
CA GLN A 98 -6.53 -9.08 1.11
C GLN A 98 -7.60 -8.41 0.25
N LEU A 99 -8.33 -7.44 0.83
CA LEU A 99 -9.36 -6.69 0.11
C LEU A 99 -8.74 -5.88 -1.04
N TRP A 100 -7.59 -5.25 -0.81
CA TRP A 100 -6.89 -4.50 -1.86
C TRP A 100 -6.49 -5.37 -3.05
N CYS A 101 -6.07 -6.62 -2.81
CA CYS A 101 -5.79 -7.58 -3.88
C CYS A 101 -7.04 -7.86 -4.74
N VAL A 102 -8.18 -8.15 -4.11
CA VAL A 102 -9.45 -8.42 -4.81
C VAL A 102 -9.92 -7.17 -5.59
N LEU A 103 -9.87 -6.01 -4.95
CA LEU A 103 -10.25 -4.72 -5.56
C LEU A 103 -9.40 -4.39 -6.78
N THR A 104 -8.09 -4.60 -6.69
CA THR A 104 -7.17 -4.35 -7.82
C THR A 104 -7.47 -5.29 -8.98
N ALA A 105 -7.72 -6.57 -8.69
CA ALA A 105 -8.10 -7.56 -9.70
C ALA A 105 -9.43 -7.20 -10.38
N GLN A 106 -10.45 -6.83 -9.61
CA GLN A 106 -11.75 -6.39 -10.12
C GLN A 106 -11.63 -5.12 -10.99
N ALA A 107 -10.92 -4.11 -10.50
CA ALA A 107 -10.71 -2.86 -11.23
C ALA A 107 -9.95 -3.08 -12.55
N TRP A 108 -8.93 -3.94 -12.53
CA TRP A 108 -8.19 -4.32 -13.74
C TRP A 108 -9.09 -5.07 -14.73
N SER A 109 -9.82 -6.09 -14.26
CA SER A 109 -10.76 -6.87 -15.08
C SER A 109 -11.78 -5.96 -15.76
N ARG A 110 -12.41 -5.07 -14.99
CA ARG A 110 -13.39 -4.10 -15.52
C ARG A 110 -12.81 -3.20 -16.60
N ARG A 111 -11.54 -2.81 -16.47
CA ARG A 111 -10.89 -1.90 -17.41
C ARG A 111 -10.43 -2.58 -18.71
N TRP A 112 -10.09 -3.86 -18.66
CA TRP A 112 -9.38 -4.54 -19.74
C TRP A 112 -10.12 -5.76 -20.33
N LEU A 113 -10.96 -6.44 -19.55
CA LEU A 113 -11.68 -7.63 -19.97
C LEU A 113 -13.12 -7.33 -20.40
N SER A 114 -13.77 -6.34 -19.81
CA SER A 114 -15.15 -5.94 -20.14
C SER A 114 -15.32 -5.37 -21.56
N GLY A 115 -14.22 -5.02 -22.25
CA GLY A 115 -14.21 -4.52 -23.62
C GLY A 115 -14.05 -5.59 -24.72
N THR A 116 -13.75 -6.84 -24.36
CA THR A 116 -13.38 -7.89 -25.35
C THR A 116 -14.55 -8.84 -25.69
N ARG A 117 -15.71 -8.69 -25.04
CA ARG A 117 -16.88 -9.58 -25.22
C ARG A 117 -17.90 -9.13 -26.27
N ALA A 118 -17.53 -8.23 -27.19
CA ALA A 118 -18.37 -7.84 -28.31
C ALA A 118 -17.85 -8.39 -29.65
N LYS A 119 -18.38 -9.55 -30.06
CA LYS A 119 -18.98 -9.79 -31.38
C LYS A 119 -19.57 -11.22 -31.44
N PRO A 120 -20.90 -11.38 -31.55
CA PRO A 120 -21.47 -12.57 -32.15
C PRO A 120 -21.32 -12.46 -33.68
N GLY A 121 -20.82 -13.53 -34.29
CA GLY A 121 -20.95 -13.81 -35.72
C GLY A 121 -21.91 -14.97 -35.91
#